data_AF-A0A2V6FH90-F1
#
_entry.id   AF-A0A2V6FH90-F1
#
_cell.length_a   1.000
_cell.length_b   1.000
_cell.length_c   1.000
_cell.angle_alpha   90.00
_cell.angle_beta   90.00
_cell.angle_gamma   90.00
#
_symmetry.space_group_name_H-M   'P 1'
#
loop_
_entity.id
_entity.type
_entity.pdbx_description
1 polymer ?
#
loop_
_entity_poly.entity_id
_entity_poly.type
_entity_poly.pdbx_seq_one_letter_code
_entity_poly.pdbx_strand_id
1 'polypeptide(L)'
;MKAESKSIRQSQKRRRNAHALQKCGGRPAKPKSLSIHFLRSALGVRCVLASLLLMTSLALSAAVQAQPNSLEQLSDDFWTWRAKYAPFTGDDVNRIERPGGIRDWSRARIEQQRKDLAGFEARWKTIDPAQWPISKQVDYKLIGSALARVRWELDVNPRWKRDPNFYIAQTLTALAEALTIPAPYDEARGREILTRIENIPSILTQASENLEDPPAPFANVAIQNLDGIRERLRKMASSLVGSTTLNRDKLNSACERAADALEKFQQQLKERLPKLPQQTALGRDPYVWFLRNVALMPFTPEELLAMGRQEWNRAVAFEAYEKNRNKDVPLLKIATDINSWIKDAADKELQIRKFLEERGILTVPDWIQHYTLRPTPEYLRALGFTENDDFTSPSRLKENCIRYVPEPSDKLGYFWRATAMDPRPITVHEGIPGHYFQLCLSWKHEDAIRRHYYDSGANEGIGFYAEEMMLQAG
;
A
#
# COMPACT_ATOMS: atom_id res chain seq x y z
N MET A 1 19.69 26.17 51.81
CA MET A 1 20.04 25.45 53.05
C MET A 1 20.34 24.00 52.70
N LYS A 2 21.55 23.54 53.03
CA LYS A 2 22.10 22.14 53.13
C LYS A 2 21.78 21.16 51.99
N ALA A 3 22.74 20.84 51.11
CA ALA A 3 23.83 19.83 51.23
C ALA A 3 23.28 18.40 51.00
N GLU A 4 23.69 17.67 49.95
CA GLU A 4 24.87 16.77 49.84
C GLU A 4 24.94 16.25 48.39
N SER A 5 26.01 15.68 47.81
CA SER A 5 27.47 15.65 48.00
C SER A 5 28.05 15.05 46.69
N LYS A 6 29.27 15.45 46.32
CA LYS A 6 30.01 15.12 45.08
C LYS A 6 30.97 13.94 45.29
N SER A 7 31.35 13.22 44.22
CA SER A 7 32.69 12.63 44.00
C SER A 7 32.83 12.16 42.53
N ILE A 8 33.59 12.80 41.60
CA ILE A 8 35.06 12.72 41.29
C ILE A 8 35.38 11.40 40.53
N ARG A 9 35.71 11.30 39.23
CA ARG A 9 36.75 11.83 38.28
C ARG A 9 37.63 10.65 37.76
N GLN A 10 37.89 10.65 36.43
CA GLN A 10 39.16 10.35 35.69
C GLN A 10 39.79 8.92 35.84
N SER A 11 40.53 8.31 34.90
CA SER A 11 41.12 8.66 33.58
C SER A 11 41.63 7.39 32.85
N GLN A 12 41.88 7.57 31.54
CA GLN A 12 42.75 6.87 30.56
C GLN A 12 43.79 5.81 31.01
N LYS A 13 44.05 4.80 30.15
CA LYS A 13 45.25 4.59 29.25
C LYS A 13 45.71 3.11 29.08
N ARG A 14 45.73 2.66 27.80
CA ARG A 14 46.84 2.05 27.00
C ARG A 14 47.42 0.62 27.24
N ARG A 15 47.70 -0.01 26.07
CA ARG A 15 48.79 -0.95 25.64
C ARG A 15 48.59 -2.45 25.91
N ARG A 16 49.16 -3.41 25.15
CA ARG A 16 49.66 -3.64 23.76
C ARG A 16 50.37 -5.03 23.81
N ASN A 17 50.52 -5.69 22.65
CA ASN A 17 51.43 -6.81 22.30
C ASN A 17 50.96 -8.24 22.61
N ALA A 18 51.34 -9.31 21.91
CA ALA A 18 51.80 -9.64 20.54
C ALA A 18 52.37 -11.10 20.60
N HIS A 19 52.43 -11.79 19.44
CA HIS A 19 53.25 -13.00 19.12
C HIS A 19 52.75 -14.37 19.64
N ALA A 20 52.91 -15.51 18.94
CA ALA A 20 53.48 -15.84 17.63
C ALA A 20 53.05 -17.26 17.17
N LEU A 21 53.28 -17.54 15.88
CA LEU A 21 53.07 -18.76 15.08
C LEU A 21 54.04 -19.93 15.41
N GLN A 22 53.70 -21.13 14.87
CA GLN A 22 54.53 -22.05 14.02
C GLN A 22 54.28 -23.55 14.39
N LYS A 23 53.59 -24.39 13.60
CA LYS A 23 53.84 -25.13 12.32
C LYS A 23 54.58 -26.48 12.43
N CYS A 24 54.05 -27.46 11.65
CA CYS A 24 54.62 -28.73 11.15
C CYS A 24 54.71 -29.91 12.14
N GLY A 25 54.43 -31.18 11.83
CA GLY A 25 54.15 -31.94 10.60
C GLY A 25 54.65 -33.39 10.79
N GLY A 26 53.99 -34.41 10.22
CA GLY A 26 54.56 -35.78 10.10
C GLY A 26 53.62 -36.97 10.35
N ARG A 27 53.31 -37.71 9.27
CA ARG A 27 52.87 -39.13 9.20
C ARG A 27 54.02 -39.91 8.50
N PRO A 28 53.95 -41.24 8.19
CA PRO A 28 53.09 -42.36 8.63
C PRO A 28 53.90 -43.67 8.95
N ALA A 29 53.24 -44.77 9.37
CA ALA A 29 53.60 -46.14 8.99
C ALA A 29 52.52 -47.18 9.36
N LYS A 30 52.19 -48.07 8.42
CA LYS A 30 51.59 -49.43 8.53
C LYS A 30 52.69 -50.44 8.06
N PRO A 31 52.61 -51.81 8.11
CA PRO A 31 51.43 -52.70 8.02
C PRO A 31 51.52 -54.10 8.71
N LYS A 32 50.58 -55.01 8.36
CA LYS A 32 50.54 -56.51 8.46
C LYS A 32 50.00 -57.10 9.79
N SER A 33 49.22 -58.19 9.87
CA SER A 33 48.54 -59.12 8.92
C SER A 33 47.74 -60.20 9.71
N LEU A 34 46.70 -60.81 9.09
CA LEU A 34 45.98 -62.09 9.40
C LEU A 34 45.23 -62.22 10.76
N SER A 35 43.91 -62.38 10.86
CA SER A 35 42.94 -63.41 10.39
C SER A 35 42.54 -64.47 11.45
N ILE A 36 41.24 -64.40 11.88
CA ILE A 36 40.25 -65.51 12.03
C ILE A 36 40.42 -66.43 13.29
N HIS A 37 39.45 -66.79 14.19
CA HIS A 37 37.98 -66.97 14.16
C HIS A 37 37.33 -66.98 15.59
N PHE A 38 36.03 -66.66 15.63
CA PHE A 38 34.92 -67.07 16.54
C PHE A 38 35.03 -67.00 18.08
N LEU A 39 34.16 -66.18 18.69
CA LEU A 39 33.16 -66.65 19.67
C LEU A 39 31.94 -65.71 19.74
N ARG A 40 30.75 -66.32 19.72
CA ARG A 40 29.41 -65.72 19.72
C ARG A 40 29.10 -65.02 21.04
N SER A 41 28.34 -63.92 21.02
CA SER A 41 27.03 -63.81 21.71
C SER A 41 26.46 -62.38 21.73
N ALA A 42 25.14 -62.31 21.61
CA ALA A 42 24.21 -61.28 22.11
C ALA A 42 24.22 -59.84 21.55
N LEU A 43 25.25 -59.33 20.85
CA LEU A 43 25.22 -57.93 20.37
C LEU A 43 24.53 -57.73 19.01
N GLY A 44 24.53 -58.73 18.13
CA GLY A 44 24.08 -58.57 16.74
C GLY A 44 22.57 -58.35 16.57
N VAL A 45 21.74 -58.97 17.43
CA VAL A 45 20.28 -58.87 17.30
C VAL A 45 19.75 -57.52 17.78
N ARG A 46 20.40 -56.91 18.78
CA ARG A 46 20.07 -55.54 19.23
C ARG A 46 20.49 -54.47 18.22
N CYS A 47 21.61 -54.66 17.53
CA CYS A 47 22.04 -53.72 16.49
C CYS A 47 21.15 -53.79 15.24
N VAL A 48 20.71 -54.98 14.80
CA VAL A 48 19.83 -55.09 13.61
C VAL A 48 18.42 -54.56 13.87
N LEU A 49 17.85 -54.79 15.06
CA LEU A 49 16.56 -54.19 15.45
C LEU A 49 16.66 -52.67 15.65
N ALA A 50 17.75 -52.18 16.24
CA ALA A 50 18.00 -50.75 16.36
C ALA A 50 18.22 -50.08 14.99
N SER A 51 18.90 -50.74 14.05
CA SER A 51 19.10 -50.25 12.68
C SER A 51 17.83 -50.30 11.84
N LEU A 52 16.96 -51.32 12.01
CA LEU A 52 15.65 -51.33 11.36
C LEU A 52 14.71 -50.26 11.93
N LEU A 53 14.69 -50.07 13.26
CA LEU A 53 13.92 -48.99 13.91
C LEU A 53 14.45 -47.60 13.52
N LEU A 54 15.77 -47.43 13.38
CA LEU A 54 16.37 -46.19 12.89
C LEU A 54 16.01 -45.96 11.41
N MET A 55 16.07 -46.98 10.56
CA MET A 55 15.72 -46.89 9.13
C MET A 55 14.22 -46.65 8.91
N THR A 56 13.33 -47.21 9.74
CA THR A 56 11.89 -46.87 9.70
C THR A 56 11.63 -45.47 10.27
N SER A 57 12.40 -45.01 11.26
CA SER A 57 12.27 -43.65 11.79
C SER A 57 12.83 -42.59 10.83
N LEU A 58 13.86 -42.92 10.03
CA LEU A 58 14.38 -42.07 8.96
C LEU A 58 13.50 -42.08 7.70
N ALA A 59 12.81 -43.18 7.41
CA ALA A 59 11.81 -43.25 6.34
C ALA A 59 10.50 -42.51 6.70
N LEU A 60 10.08 -42.50 7.98
CA LEU A 60 8.96 -41.67 8.43
C LEU A 60 9.34 -40.20 8.68
N SER A 61 10.61 -39.89 8.93
CA SER A 61 11.07 -38.48 9.06
C SER A 61 11.43 -37.82 7.73
N ALA A 62 11.65 -38.60 6.67
CA ALA A 62 11.75 -38.12 5.28
C ALA A 62 10.36 -37.96 4.60
N ALA A 63 9.29 -38.29 5.32
CA ALA A 63 7.92 -37.95 4.99
C ALA A 63 7.34 -36.99 6.04
N VAL A 64 8.07 -35.94 6.41
CA VAL A 64 7.39 -34.65 6.46
C VAL A 64 7.03 -34.36 5.01
N GLN A 65 5.92 -34.93 4.54
CA GLN A 65 5.19 -34.33 3.45
C GLN A 65 5.05 -32.88 3.87
N ALA A 66 5.84 -32.00 3.25
CA ALA A 66 5.47 -30.61 3.13
C ALA A 66 4.02 -30.70 2.68
N GLN A 67 3.09 -30.40 3.59
CA GLN A 67 1.70 -30.23 3.24
C GLN A 67 1.73 -29.39 1.97
N PRO A 68 1.09 -29.82 0.86
CA PRO A 68 1.04 -28.99 -0.32
C PRO A 68 0.62 -27.61 0.16
N ASN A 69 1.48 -26.59 -0.05
CA ASN A 69 1.25 -25.24 0.46
C ASN A 69 -0.18 -24.88 0.07
N SER A 70 -1.09 -24.87 1.06
CA SER A 70 -2.50 -24.63 0.74
C SER A 70 -2.60 -23.24 0.12
N LEU A 71 -3.67 -23.01 -0.64
CA LEU A 71 -3.88 -21.68 -1.21
C LEU A 71 -3.95 -20.61 -0.11
N GLU A 72 -4.54 -20.97 1.04
CA GLU A 72 -4.64 -20.13 2.22
C GLU A 72 -3.24 -19.79 2.78
N GLN A 73 -2.36 -20.77 2.98
CA GLN A 73 -1.01 -20.51 3.48
C GLN A 73 -0.18 -19.68 2.50
N LEU A 74 -0.31 -19.95 1.20
CA LEU A 74 0.34 -19.16 0.16
C LEU A 74 -0.15 -17.70 0.18
N SER A 75 -1.46 -17.50 0.33
CA SER A 75 -2.08 -16.19 0.44
C SER A 75 -1.57 -15.41 1.65
N ASP A 76 -1.56 -16.03 2.83
CA ASP A 76 -1.10 -15.39 4.07
C ASP A 76 0.37 -14.97 3.97
N ASP A 77 1.24 -15.85 3.46
CA ASP A 77 2.65 -15.53 3.23
C ASP A 77 2.81 -14.37 2.23
N PHE A 78 2.03 -14.40 1.14
CA PHE A 78 2.07 -13.37 0.09
C PHE A 78 1.61 -12.01 0.63
N TRP A 79 0.49 -11.94 1.34
CA TRP A 79 -0.04 -10.67 1.86
C TRP A 79 0.81 -10.12 3.00
N THR A 80 1.42 -10.99 3.82
CA THR A 80 2.43 -10.59 4.81
C THR A 80 3.64 -9.96 4.12
N TRP A 81 4.13 -10.58 3.04
CA TRP A 81 5.22 -10.03 2.23
C TRP A 81 4.79 -8.71 1.56
N ARG A 82 3.58 -8.64 1.03
CA ARG A 82 3.04 -7.47 0.32
C ARG A 82 2.87 -6.27 1.24
N ALA A 83 2.40 -6.46 2.48
CA ALA A 83 2.32 -5.41 3.49
C ALA A 83 3.67 -4.70 3.65
N LYS A 84 4.77 -5.46 3.65
CA LYS A 84 6.14 -4.93 3.72
C LYS A 84 6.62 -4.29 2.42
N TYR A 85 6.37 -4.89 1.26
CA TYR A 85 7.06 -4.50 0.02
C TYR A 85 6.23 -3.71 -0.99
N ALA A 86 4.90 -3.60 -0.80
CA ALA A 86 4.07 -2.82 -1.71
C ALA A 86 4.57 -1.38 -1.88
N PRO A 87 4.52 -0.80 -3.08
CA PRO A 87 4.72 0.63 -3.21
C PRO A 87 3.56 1.37 -2.55
N PHE A 88 3.86 2.51 -1.94
CA PHE A 88 2.84 3.51 -1.64
C PHE A 88 2.25 4.02 -2.96
N THR A 89 0.96 4.32 -2.96
CA THR A 89 0.21 4.83 -4.12
C THR A 89 -0.65 6.01 -3.69
N GLY A 90 -1.07 6.84 -4.67
CA GLY A 90 -2.10 7.86 -4.42
C GLY A 90 -3.41 7.19 -4.04
N ASP A 91 -3.85 6.23 -4.87
CA ASP A 91 -4.99 5.34 -4.63
C ASP A 91 -5.07 4.85 -3.17
N ASP A 92 -6.14 5.26 -2.52
CA ASP A 92 -6.43 5.08 -1.10
C ASP A 92 -7.27 3.83 -0.79
N VAL A 93 -8.03 3.33 -1.77
CA VAL A 93 -8.80 2.08 -1.64
C VAL A 93 -7.88 0.86 -1.53
N ASN A 94 -6.73 0.91 -2.21
CA ASN A 94 -5.74 -0.18 -2.18
C ASN A 94 -4.72 -0.09 -1.03
N ARG A 95 -4.93 0.81 -0.06
CA ARG A 95 -4.06 0.92 1.12
C ARG A 95 -4.15 -0.33 1.99
N ILE A 96 -3.00 -0.71 2.55
CA ILE A 96 -2.86 -1.86 3.44
C ILE A 96 -2.12 -1.42 4.72
N GLU A 97 -2.44 -2.03 5.86
CA GLU A 97 -1.63 -1.87 7.06
C GLU A 97 -0.22 -2.44 6.85
N ARG A 98 0.79 -1.75 7.36
CA ARG A 98 2.20 -2.02 7.02
C ARG A 98 3.05 -1.99 8.28
N PRO A 99 4.07 -2.85 8.39
CA PRO A 99 5.10 -2.64 9.39
C PRO A 99 5.84 -1.32 9.09
N GLY A 100 6.07 -0.53 10.13
CA GLY A 100 6.90 0.67 10.04
C GLY A 100 8.38 0.36 9.78
N GLY A 101 9.19 1.42 9.68
CA GLY A 101 10.66 1.30 9.58
C GLY A 101 11.24 1.75 8.24
N ILE A 102 12.46 1.28 7.97
CA ILE A 102 13.25 1.73 6.81
C ILE A 102 12.65 1.20 5.51
N ARG A 103 12.50 2.09 4.53
CA ARG A 103 12.11 1.76 3.17
C ARG A 103 13.34 1.66 2.28
N ASP A 104 13.38 0.61 1.45
CA ASP A 104 14.52 0.29 0.60
C ASP A 104 14.02 -0.07 -0.80
N TRP A 105 14.32 0.80 -1.75
CA TRP A 105 14.04 0.66 -3.17
C TRP A 105 15.33 0.48 -3.99
N SER A 106 16.45 0.12 -3.35
CA SER A 106 17.69 -0.19 -4.06
C SER A 106 17.50 -1.31 -5.08
N ARG A 107 18.32 -1.32 -6.13
CA ARG A 107 18.29 -2.40 -7.15
C ARG A 107 18.45 -3.79 -6.53
N ALA A 108 19.29 -3.93 -5.51
CA ALA A 108 19.47 -5.19 -4.79
C ALA A 108 18.18 -5.63 -4.10
N ARG A 109 17.44 -4.70 -3.50
CA ARG A 109 16.15 -5.00 -2.87
C ARG A 109 15.07 -5.33 -3.89
N ILE A 110 14.99 -4.61 -4.99
CA ILE A 110 14.08 -4.92 -6.10
C ILE A 110 14.37 -6.33 -6.66
N GLU A 111 15.64 -6.68 -6.86
CA GLU A 111 16.01 -8.01 -7.34
C GLU A 111 15.65 -9.11 -6.33
N GLN A 112 15.78 -8.84 -5.02
CA GLN A 112 15.26 -9.76 -4.01
C GLN A 112 13.74 -9.93 -4.12
N GLN A 113 12.99 -8.84 -4.31
CA GLN A 113 11.54 -8.93 -4.50
C GLN A 113 11.16 -9.75 -5.74
N ARG A 114 11.92 -9.64 -6.84
CA ARG A 114 11.72 -10.47 -8.05
C ARG A 114 11.95 -11.95 -7.78
N LYS A 115 12.95 -12.29 -6.97
CA LYS A 115 13.22 -13.68 -6.53
C LYS A 115 12.11 -14.21 -5.62
N ASP A 116 11.67 -13.40 -4.66
CA ASP A 116 10.58 -13.75 -3.76
C ASP A 116 9.29 -14.02 -4.56
N LEU A 117 8.95 -13.13 -5.50
CA LEU A 117 7.83 -13.29 -6.42
C LEU A 117 7.92 -14.59 -7.23
N ALA A 118 9.09 -14.91 -7.78
CA ALA A 118 9.28 -16.16 -8.52
C ALA A 118 9.03 -17.39 -7.62
N GLY A 119 9.40 -17.32 -6.33
CA GLY A 119 9.08 -18.35 -5.34
C GLY A 119 7.58 -18.51 -5.09
N PHE A 120 6.85 -17.40 -4.94
CA PHE A 120 5.39 -17.42 -4.81
C PHE A 120 4.69 -17.97 -6.05
N GLU A 121 5.09 -17.53 -7.25
CA GLU A 121 4.55 -18.04 -8.52
C GLU A 121 4.82 -19.53 -8.70
N ALA A 122 6.00 -20.03 -8.29
CA ALA A 122 6.31 -21.45 -8.33
C ALA A 122 5.38 -22.25 -7.41
N ARG A 123 5.16 -21.80 -6.18
CA ARG A 123 4.20 -22.42 -5.24
C ARG A 123 2.78 -22.41 -5.81
N TRP A 124 2.31 -21.26 -6.30
CA TRP A 124 0.98 -21.10 -6.89
C TRP A 124 0.73 -22.08 -8.05
N LYS A 125 1.71 -22.26 -8.95
CA LYS A 125 1.59 -23.17 -10.11
C LYS A 125 1.54 -24.65 -9.75
N THR A 126 1.95 -25.04 -8.53
CA THR A 126 1.83 -26.44 -8.07
C THR A 126 0.43 -26.82 -7.59
N ILE A 127 -0.44 -25.82 -7.36
CA ILE A 127 -1.82 -26.03 -6.93
C ILE A 127 -2.68 -26.22 -8.18
N ASP A 128 -3.39 -27.35 -8.26
CA ASP A 128 -4.37 -27.63 -9.32
C ASP A 128 -5.80 -27.38 -8.81
N PRO A 129 -6.46 -26.28 -9.23
CA PRO A 129 -7.81 -25.96 -8.79
C PRO A 129 -8.91 -26.58 -9.67
N ALA A 130 -8.58 -27.36 -10.72
CA ALA A 130 -9.53 -27.71 -11.77
C ALA A 130 -10.79 -28.45 -11.27
N GLN A 131 -10.65 -29.24 -10.21
CA GLN A 131 -11.74 -30.02 -9.61
C GLN A 131 -12.30 -29.39 -8.33
N TRP A 132 -11.88 -28.17 -7.97
CA TRP A 132 -12.39 -27.47 -6.79
C TRP A 132 -13.77 -26.85 -7.03
N PRO A 133 -14.57 -26.60 -5.98
CA PRO A 133 -15.73 -25.74 -6.09
C PRO A 133 -15.40 -24.39 -6.72
N ILE A 134 -16.32 -23.82 -7.51
CA ILE A 134 -16.10 -22.56 -8.25
C ILE A 134 -15.58 -21.45 -7.34
N SER A 135 -16.12 -21.32 -6.13
CA SER A 135 -15.67 -20.31 -5.15
C SER A 135 -14.16 -20.41 -4.84
N LYS A 136 -13.64 -21.62 -4.68
CA LYS A 136 -12.21 -21.86 -4.45
C LYS A 136 -11.37 -21.70 -5.72
N GLN A 137 -11.94 -21.93 -6.91
CA GLN A 137 -11.29 -21.57 -8.18
C GLN A 137 -11.16 -20.06 -8.35
N VAL A 138 -12.15 -19.28 -7.89
CA VAL A 138 -12.08 -17.82 -7.86
C VAL A 138 -10.95 -17.38 -6.93
N ASP A 139 -10.87 -17.93 -5.72
CA ASP A 139 -9.80 -17.61 -4.77
C ASP A 139 -8.40 -17.88 -5.37
N TYR A 140 -8.24 -19.01 -6.07
CA TYR A 140 -7.01 -19.34 -6.79
C TYR A 140 -6.65 -18.29 -7.85
N LYS A 141 -7.65 -17.83 -8.62
CA LYS A 141 -7.47 -16.79 -9.66
C LYS A 141 -7.15 -15.43 -9.05
N LEU A 142 -7.74 -15.07 -7.90
CA LEU A 142 -7.44 -13.83 -7.20
C LEU A 142 -5.98 -13.80 -6.74
N ILE A 143 -5.47 -14.88 -6.15
CA ILE A 143 -4.04 -14.96 -5.80
C ILE A 143 -3.15 -14.89 -7.04
N GLY A 144 -3.51 -15.56 -8.13
CA GLY A 144 -2.79 -15.44 -9.40
C GLY A 144 -2.74 -14.02 -9.94
N SER A 145 -3.86 -13.29 -9.85
CA SER A 145 -3.99 -11.89 -10.26
C SER A 145 -3.17 -10.94 -9.36
N ALA A 146 -3.16 -11.18 -8.04
CA ALA A 146 -2.33 -10.41 -7.11
C ALA A 146 -0.82 -10.61 -7.35
N LEU A 147 -0.39 -11.84 -7.68
CA LEU A 147 0.99 -12.12 -8.10
C LEU A 147 1.32 -11.43 -9.42
N ALA A 148 0.41 -11.48 -10.40
CA ALA A 148 0.54 -10.75 -11.65
C ALA A 148 0.65 -9.23 -11.43
N ARG A 149 -0.05 -8.68 -10.44
CA ARG A 149 0.09 -7.26 -10.08
C ARG A 149 1.51 -6.91 -9.64
N VAL A 150 2.18 -7.78 -8.88
CA VAL A 150 3.59 -7.57 -8.50
C VAL A 150 4.50 -7.68 -9.73
N ARG A 151 4.27 -8.66 -10.61
CA ARG A 151 4.99 -8.79 -11.89
C ARG A 151 4.85 -7.54 -12.75
N TRP A 152 3.66 -6.96 -12.80
CA TRP A 152 3.39 -5.70 -13.48
C TRP A 152 4.28 -4.57 -12.94
N GLU A 153 4.30 -4.39 -11.62
CA GLU A 153 5.03 -3.32 -10.95
C GLU A 153 6.55 -3.46 -11.07
N LEU A 154 7.07 -4.68 -11.08
CA LEU A 154 8.52 -4.95 -11.11
C LEU A 154 9.10 -5.00 -12.53
N ASP A 155 8.36 -5.57 -13.49
CA ASP A 155 8.90 -5.96 -14.80
C ASP A 155 8.16 -5.37 -16.00
N VAL A 156 6.82 -5.36 -16.01
CA VAL A 156 6.06 -4.98 -17.21
C VAL A 156 5.89 -3.46 -17.32
N ASN A 157 5.57 -2.80 -16.21
CA ASN A 157 5.54 -1.35 -16.06
C ASN A 157 6.39 -0.95 -14.84
N PRO A 158 7.73 -1.04 -14.94
CA PRO A 158 8.65 -0.79 -13.84
C PRO A 158 8.71 0.70 -13.51
N ARG A 159 7.69 1.24 -12.83
CA ARG A 159 7.60 2.66 -12.45
C ARG A 159 8.83 3.12 -11.69
N TRP A 160 9.42 2.25 -10.88
CA TRP A 160 10.68 2.49 -10.17
C TRP A 160 11.87 2.86 -11.08
N LYS A 161 11.85 2.51 -12.38
CA LYS A 161 12.86 2.92 -13.37
C LYS A 161 12.43 4.11 -14.22
N ARG A 162 11.12 4.26 -14.48
CA ARG A 162 10.60 5.12 -15.56
C ARG A 162 9.74 6.29 -15.11
N ASP A 163 9.35 6.36 -13.85
CA ASP A 163 8.40 7.35 -13.36
C ASP A 163 8.92 8.02 -12.09
N PRO A 164 9.40 9.28 -12.16
CA PRO A 164 9.82 10.02 -10.98
C PRO A 164 8.71 10.19 -9.93
N ASN A 165 7.44 10.14 -10.32
CA ASN A 165 6.30 10.21 -9.39
C ASN A 165 6.17 8.95 -8.54
N PHE A 166 6.77 7.83 -8.93
CA PHE A 166 6.93 6.68 -8.04
C PHE A 166 7.61 7.11 -6.75
N TYR A 167 8.69 7.88 -6.84
CA TYR A 167 9.48 8.34 -5.69
C TYR A 167 8.79 9.44 -4.90
N ILE A 168 8.00 10.29 -5.55
CA ILE A 168 7.07 11.19 -4.86
C ILE A 168 6.09 10.37 -4.01
N ALA A 169 5.53 9.29 -4.57
CA ALA A 169 4.63 8.43 -3.81
C ALA A 169 5.33 7.73 -2.63
N GLN A 170 6.57 7.24 -2.84
CA GLN A 170 7.33 6.55 -1.79
C GLN A 170 7.83 7.48 -0.68
N THR A 171 7.79 8.80 -0.88
CA THR A 171 8.26 9.80 0.09
C THR A 171 7.08 10.59 0.65
N LEU A 172 6.52 11.46 -0.16
CA LEU A 172 5.56 12.46 0.23
C LEU A 172 4.13 11.90 0.36
N THR A 173 3.69 11.00 -0.54
CA THR A 173 2.40 10.32 -0.36
C THR A 173 2.45 9.36 0.83
N ALA A 174 3.58 8.68 1.05
CA ALA A 174 3.78 7.89 2.27
C ALA A 174 3.66 8.77 3.52
N LEU A 175 4.29 9.94 3.56
CA LEU A 175 4.12 10.87 4.69
C LEU A 175 2.66 11.33 4.85
N ALA A 176 2.00 11.68 3.76
CA ALA A 176 0.60 12.09 3.76
C ALA A 176 -0.32 11.02 4.34
N GLU A 177 -0.20 9.77 3.89
CA GLU A 177 -1.00 8.64 4.39
C GLU A 177 -0.90 8.48 5.92
N ALA A 178 0.27 8.69 6.51
CA ALA A 178 0.43 8.66 7.98
C ALA A 178 -0.25 9.84 8.69
N LEU A 179 -0.35 10.99 8.02
CA LEU A 179 -0.99 12.21 8.52
C LEU A 179 -2.49 12.27 8.23
N THR A 180 -3.01 11.39 7.36
CA THR A 180 -4.44 11.29 7.09
C THR A 180 -5.17 10.60 8.25
N ILE A 181 -4.50 9.69 8.99
CA ILE A 181 -5.04 9.14 10.23
C ILE A 181 -5.23 10.28 11.27
N PRO A 182 -6.41 10.46 11.85
CA PRO A 182 -6.69 11.60 12.73
C PRO A 182 -5.78 11.68 13.96
N ALA A 183 -5.35 12.91 14.25
CA ALA A 183 -4.68 13.26 15.50
C ALA A 183 -5.65 13.20 16.72
N PRO A 184 -5.15 13.17 17.97
CA PRO A 184 -3.75 13.30 18.39
C PRO A 184 -2.90 12.07 18.07
N TYR A 185 -1.66 12.30 17.65
CA TYR A 185 -0.67 11.26 17.38
C TYR A 185 0.07 10.89 18.67
N ASP A 186 -0.17 9.67 19.15
CA ASP A 186 0.61 9.07 20.23
C ASP A 186 2.08 8.85 19.84
N GLU A 187 2.88 8.34 20.79
CA GLU A 187 4.31 8.13 20.58
C GLU A 187 4.62 7.17 19.43
N ALA A 188 3.80 6.12 19.23
CA ALA A 188 4.03 5.17 18.15
C ALA A 188 3.75 5.80 16.78
N ARG A 189 2.62 6.50 16.63
CA ARG A 189 2.26 7.20 15.39
C ARG A 189 3.20 8.38 15.10
N GLY A 190 3.58 9.13 16.13
CA GLY A 190 4.60 10.18 16.03
C GLY A 190 5.93 9.62 15.50
N ARG A 191 6.43 8.51 16.06
CA ARG A 191 7.66 7.85 15.57
C ARG A 191 7.54 7.39 14.13
N GLU A 192 6.39 6.86 13.72
CA GLU A 192 6.16 6.46 12.32
C GLU A 192 6.19 7.66 11.38
N ILE A 193 5.51 8.76 11.70
CA ILE A 193 5.56 10.01 10.91
C ILE A 193 7.02 10.48 10.76
N LEU A 194 7.77 10.52 11.86
CA LEU A 194 9.17 10.92 11.82
C LEU A 194 10.02 9.96 10.96
N THR A 195 9.77 8.65 11.06
CA THR A 195 10.46 7.64 10.27
C THR A 195 10.20 7.82 8.77
N ARG A 196 8.96 8.13 8.37
CA ARG A 196 8.62 8.43 6.96
C ARG A 196 9.37 9.64 6.44
N ILE A 197 9.52 10.70 7.25
CA ILE A 197 10.33 11.89 6.92
C ILE A 197 11.82 11.51 6.80
N GLU A 198 12.34 10.75 7.76
CA GLU A 198 13.76 10.36 7.79
C GLU A 198 14.15 9.39 6.65
N ASN A 199 13.19 8.66 6.08
CA ASN A 199 13.40 7.82 4.90
C ASN A 199 13.55 8.62 3.60
N ILE A 200 13.10 9.88 3.53
CA ILE A 200 13.06 10.66 2.28
C ILE A 200 14.44 10.76 1.60
N PRO A 201 15.53 11.13 2.29
CA PRO A 201 16.83 11.29 1.63
C PRO A 201 17.40 10.00 1.02
N SER A 202 17.25 8.86 1.69
CA SER A 202 17.75 7.58 1.18
C SER A 202 16.93 7.09 -0.02
N ILE A 203 15.61 7.27 0.01
CA ILE A 203 14.72 6.93 -1.11
C ILE A 203 15.08 7.77 -2.34
N LEU A 204 15.36 9.07 -2.19
CA LEU A 204 15.72 9.93 -3.31
C LEU A 204 17.12 9.67 -3.85
N THR A 205 18.04 9.20 -3.00
CA THR A 205 19.33 8.67 -3.48
C THR A 205 19.12 7.46 -4.38
N GLN A 206 18.28 6.51 -3.97
CA GLN A 206 17.91 5.36 -4.78
C GLN A 206 17.14 5.76 -6.05
N ALA A 207 16.37 6.85 -6.02
CA ALA A 207 15.73 7.41 -7.21
C ALA A 207 16.74 7.79 -8.27
N SER A 208 17.80 8.52 -7.90
CA SER A 208 18.87 8.91 -8.81
C SER A 208 19.61 7.69 -9.40
N GLU A 209 19.73 6.60 -8.65
CA GLU A 209 20.40 5.35 -9.08
C GLU A 209 19.52 4.47 -9.98
N ASN A 210 18.20 4.52 -9.78
CA ASN A 210 17.26 3.64 -10.45
C ASN A 210 16.66 4.24 -11.71
N LEU A 211 16.39 5.55 -11.72
CA LEU A 211 15.74 6.21 -12.85
C LEU A 211 16.65 6.18 -14.08
N GLU A 212 16.20 5.46 -15.11
CA GLU A 212 16.81 5.42 -16.43
C GLU A 212 16.34 6.65 -17.20
N ASP A 213 15.74 6.58 -18.40
CA ASP A 213 15.24 7.76 -19.12
C ASP A 213 13.71 7.91 -18.97
N PRO A 214 13.21 8.51 -17.86
CA PRO A 214 11.78 8.68 -17.66
C PRO A 214 11.18 9.61 -18.71
N PRO A 215 9.92 9.40 -19.13
CA PRO A 215 9.23 10.33 -20.02
C PRO A 215 9.20 11.76 -19.45
N ALA A 216 9.52 12.75 -20.29
CA ALA A 216 9.53 14.17 -19.94
C ALA A 216 8.20 14.65 -19.30
N PRO A 217 7.01 14.20 -19.75
CA PRO A 217 5.76 14.54 -19.07
C PRO A 217 5.71 14.09 -17.61
N PHE A 218 6.23 12.90 -17.28
CA PHE A 218 6.25 12.40 -15.90
C PHE A 218 7.24 13.19 -15.04
N ALA A 219 8.41 13.52 -15.60
CA ALA A 219 9.38 14.38 -14.93
C ALA A 219 8.82 15.79 -14.66
N ASN A 220 8.08 16.38 -15.62
CA ASN A 220 7.42 17.67 -15.45
C ASN A 220 6.43 17.68 -14.29
N VAL A 221 5.56 16.66 -14.19
CA VAL A 221 4.62 16.54 -13.07
C VAL A 221 5.36 16.43 -11.74
N ALA A 222 6.41 15.61 -11.67
CA ALA A 222 7.20 15.49 -10.45
C ALA A 222 7.91 16.80 -10.08
N ILE A 223 8.42 17.54 -11.07
CA ILE A 223 9.01 18.87 -10.86
C ILE A 223 7.97 19.84 -10.27
N GLN A 224 6.78 19.93 -10.88
CA GLN A 224 5.70 20.82 -10.42
C GLN A 224 5.23 20.45 -9.00
N ASN A 225 5.09 19.17 -8.70
CA ASN A 225 4.69 18.70 -7.37
C ASN A 225 5.68 19.11 -6.26
N LEU A 226 6.95 19.32 -6.61
CA LEU A 226 8.01 19.71 -5.70
C LEU A 226 8.21 21.23 -5.58
N ASP A 227 7.45 22.05 -6.32
CA ASP A 227 7.55 23.50 -6.19
C ASP A 227 7.18 23.95 -4.76
N GLY A 228 8.05 24.78 -4.17
CA GLY A 228 7.89 25.29 -2.80
C GLY A 228 7.92 24.22 -1.70
N ILE A 229 8.47 23.02 -1.96
CA ILE A 229 8.37 21.89 -1.04
C ILE A 229 8.97 22.14 0.36
N ARG A 230 10.06 22.92 0.45
CA ARG A 230 10.65 23.28 1.74
C ARG A 230 9.69 24.04 2.64
N GLU A 231 9.07 25.09 2.11
CA GLU A 231 8.13 25.90 2.87
C GLU A 231 6.88 25.10 3.28
N ARG A 232 6.44 24.18 2.41
CA ARG A 232 5.36 23.25 2.72
C ARG A 232 5.71 22.30 3.87
N LEU A 233 6.91 21.70 3.85
CA LEU A 233 7.38 20.84 4.94
C LEU A 233 7.58 21.61 6.27
N ARG A 234 8.06 22.86 6.21
CA ARG A 234 8.15 23.74 7.38
C ARG A 234 6.77 24.04 7.97
N LYS A 235 5.80 24.38 7.12
CA LYS A 235 4.42 24.66 7.54
C LYS A 235 3.73 23.42 8.11
N MET A 236 3.96 22.26 7.50
CA MET A 236 3.50 20.98 8.02
C MET A 236 4.07 20.72 9.41
N ALA A 237 5.40 20.82 9.58
CA ALA A 237 6.05 20.57 10.86
C ALA A 237 5.55 21.52 11.97
N SER A 238 5.45 22.82 11.67
CA SER A 238 5.04 23.81 12.67
C SER A 238 3.59 23.64 13.13
N SER A 239 2.68 23.26 12.23
CA SER A 239 1.27 23.00 12.56
C SER A 239 1.04 21.61 13.18
N LEU A 240 1.93 20.65 12.96
CA LEU A 240 1.84 19.32 13.55
C LEU A 240 2.22 19.27 15.03
N VAL A 241 3.15 20.14 15.49
CA VAL A 241 3.75 20.08 16.85
C VAL A 241 2.72 19.99 17.98
N GLY A 242 1.60 20.71 17.89
CA GLY A 242 0.54 20.68 18.91
C GLY A 242 -0.33 19.41 18.90
N SER A 243 -0.18 18.57 17.88
CA SER A 243 -0.99 17.37 17.63
C SER A 243 -0.21 16.06 17.81
N THR A 244 1.06 16.12 18.18
CA THR A 244 1.95 14.95 18.28
C THR A 244 2.85 15.02 19.51
N THR A 245 3.37 13.87 19.95
CA THR A 245 4.38 13.79 21.02
C THR A 245 5.82 13.99 20.51
N LEU A 246 6.02 14.28 19.23
CA LEU A 246 7.35 14.47 18.65
C LEU A 246 8.07 15.70 19.22
N ASN A 247 9.37 15.57 19.46
CA ASN A 247 10.22 16.70 19.76
C ASN A 247 10.31 17.65 18.55
N ARG A 248 9.97 18.93 18.77
CA ARG A 248 9.94 19.98 17.74
C ARG A 248 11.25 20.11 16.96
N ASP A 249 12.38 20.14 17.65
CA ASP A 249 13.69 20.35 17.00
C ASP A 249 14.09 19.14 16.16
N LYS A 250 13.76 17.92 16.64
CA LYS A 250 13.98 16.69 15.88
C LYS A 250 13.13 16.65 14.62
N LEU A 251 11.84 16.99 14.73
CA LEU A 251 10.91 17.07 13.58
C LEU A 251 11.40 18.09 12.55
N ASN A 252 11.68 19.33 12.99
CA ASN A 252 12.17 20.38 12.11
C ASN A 252 13.46 19.98 11.40
N SER A 253 14.43 19.42 12.13
CA SER A 253 15.70 18.98 11.56
C SER A 253 15.52 17.86 10.53
N ALA A 254 14.58 16.93 10.75
CA ALA A 254 14.25 15.90 9.78
C ALA A 254 13.59 16.48 8.53
N CYS A 255 12.66 17.43 8.68
CA CYS A 255 12.01 18.12 7.57
C CYS A 255 13.00 18.93 6.72
N GLU A 256 14.00 19.61 7.31
CA GLU A 256 15.02 20.32 6.52
C GLU A 256 15.86 19.35 5.69
N ARG A 257 16.31 18.22 6.26
CA ARG A 257 17.05 17.20 5.49
C ARG A 257 16.20 16.60 4.37
N ALA A 258 14.92 16.37 4.62
CA ALA A 258 13.99 15.90 3.60
C ALA A 258 13.81 16.95 2.49
N ALA A 259 13.65 18.23 2.85
CA ALA A 259 13.54 19.33 1.90
C ALA A 259 14.79 19.46 1.01
N ASP A 260 15.99 19.40 1.60
CA ASP A 260 17.25 19.43 0.86
C ASP A 260 17.31 18.32 -0.20
N ALA A 261 16.91 17.10 0.17
CA ALA A 261 16.91 15.96 -0.75
C ALA A 261 15.85 16.10 -1.86
N LEU A 262 14.65 16.59 -1.53
CA LEU A 262 13.56 16.81 -2.48
C LEU A 262 13.88 17.91 -3.48
N GLU A 263 14.43 19.04 -3.02
CA GLU A 263 14.88 20.12 -3.91
C GLU A 263 16.02 19.69 -4.82
N LYS A 264 16.99 18.92 -4.28
CA LYS A 264 18.06 18.34 -5.09
C LYS A 264 17.50 17.42 -6.17
N PHE A 265 16.54 16.56 -5.82
CA PHE A 265 15.88 15.68 -6.79
C PHE A 265 15.11 16.48 -7.86
N GLN A 266 14.39 17.52 -7.46
CA GLN A 266 13.72 18.45 -8.38
C GLN A 266 14.70 19.07 -9.38
N GLN A 267 15.85 19.56 -8.89
CA GLN A 267 16.87 20.20 -9.71
C GLN A 267 17.49 19.20 -10.70
N GLN A 268 17.80 17.98 -10.25
CA GLN A 268 18.28 16.92 -11.14
C GLN A 268 17.28 16.59 -12.26
N LEU A 269 15.99 16.55 -11.96
CA LEU A 269 14.96 16.35 -12.98
C LEU A 269 14.93 17.52 -13.98
N LYS A 270 15.00 18.78 -13.49
CA LYS A 270 15.04 19.99 -14.34
C LYS A 270 16.23 19.97 -15.32
N GLU A 271 17.40 19.57 -14.84
CA GLU A 271 18.62 19.49 -15.67
C GLU A 271 18.53 18.40 -16.75
N ARG A 272 17.88 17.28 -16.44
CA ARG A 272 17.71 16.16 -17.38
C ARG A 272 16.57 16.41 -18.38
N LEU A 273 15.56 17.17 -17.99
CA LEU A 273 14.30 17.36 -18.71
C LEU A 273 14.45 17.62 -20.23
N PRO A 274 15.36 18.49 -20.71
CA PRO A 274 15.49 18.75 -22.15
C PRO A 274 15.90 17.54 -23.00
N LYS A 275 16.46 16.49 -22.38
CA LYS A 275 16.96 15.28 -23.05
C LYS A 275 16.02 14.08 -22.88
N LEU A 276 14.96 14.20 -22.09
CA LEU A 276 14.07 13.09 -21.78
C LEU A 276 13.11 12.79 -22.95
N PRO A 277 12.76 11.51 -23.18
CA PRO A 277 11.83 11.11 -24.23
C PRO A 277 10.42 11.63 -23.95
N GLN A 278 9.61 11.86 -24.98
CA GLN A 278 8.21 12.32 -24.81
C GLN A 278 7.23 11.17 -24.61
N GLN A 279 7.55 9.98 -25.12
CA GLN A 279 6.60 8.86 -25.20
C GLN A 279 6.27 8.29 -23.81
N THR A 280 4.99 8.34 -23.44
CA THR A 280 4.49 7.83 -22.15
C THR A 280 3.88 6.43 -22.26
N ALA A 281 3.33 6.05 -23.42
CA ALA A 281 2.59 4.80 -23.56
C ALA A 281 3.53 3.59 -23.50
N LEU A 282 3.06 2.53 -22.82
CA LEU A 282 3.72 1.22 -22.78
C LEU A 282 3.55 0.42 -24.08
N GLY A 283 2.55 0.77 -24.88
CA GLY A 283 2.12 -0.01 -26.04
C GLY A 283 0.98 -0.98 -25.72
N ARG A 284 0.48 -1.63 -26.77
CA ARG A 284 -0.70 -2.49 -26.71
C ARG A 284 -0.49 -3.73 -25.85
N ASP A 285 0.59 -4.47 -26.06
CA ASP A 285 0.78 -5.78 -25.45
C ASP A 285 0.87 -5.71 -23.92
N PRO A 286 1.63 -4.77 -23.31
CA PRO A 286 1.56 -4.56 -21.86
C PRO A 286 0.15 -4.23 -21.38
N TYR A 287 -0.60 -3.40 -22.12
CA TYR A 287 -1.95 -3.03 -21.73
C TYR A 287 -2.90 -4.23 -21.77
N VAL A 288 -2.86 -5.05 -22.81
CA VAL A 288 -3.60 -6.32 -22.89
C VAL A 288 -3.17 -7.27 -21.77
N TRP A 289 -1.88 -7.37 -21.50
CA TRP A 289 -1.37 -8.21 -20.42
C TRP A 289 -1.95 -7.77 -19.06
N PHE A 290 -2.01 -6.47 -18.78
CA PHE A 290 -2.63 -5.94 -17.57
C PHE A 290 -4.11 -6.30 -17.48
N LEU A 291 -4.88 -6.04 -18.55
CA LEU A 291 -6.31 -6.35 -18.59
C LEU A 291 -6.58 -7.82 -18.28
N ARG A 292 -5.81 -8.74 -18.88
CA ARG A 292 -6.03 -10.19 -18.74
C ARG A 292 -5.56 -10.76 -17.41
N ASN A 293 -4.41 -10.30 -16.91
CA ASN A 293 -3.75 -10.95 -15.78
C ASN A 293 -3.95 -10.21 -14.45
N VAL A 294 -4.09 -8.89 -14.48
CA VAL A 294 -4.29 -8.08 -13.26
C VAL A 294 -5.77 -7.77 -13.10
N ALA A 295 -6.36 -7.03 -14.03
CA ALA A 295 -7.75 -6.59 -13.92
C ALA A 295 -8.78 -7.70 -14.21
N LEU A 296 -8.32 -8.87 -14.69
CA LEU A 296 -9.16 -10.03 -15.05
C LEU A 296 -10.30 -9.68 -16.03
N MET A 297 -10.10 -8.68 -16.88
CA MET A 297 -11.06 -8.24 -17.89
C MET A 297 -10.93 -9.07 -19.17
N PRO A 298 -12.05 -9.62 -19.69
CA PRO A 298 -12.03 -10.43 -20.90
C PRO A 298 -12.06 -9.61 -22.20
N PHE A 299 -12.01 -8.28 -22.11
CA PHE A 299 -12.15 -7.36 -23.24
C PHE A 299 -10.80 -6.94 -23.82
N THR A 300 -10.82 -6.60 -25.10
CA THR A 300 -9.72 -5.93 -25.80
C THR A 300 -9.78 -4.42 -25.58
N PRO A 301 -8.65 -3.72 -25.78
CA PRO A 301 -8.63 -2.25 -25.70
C PRO A 301 -9.62 -1.57 -26.65
N GLU A 302 -9.84 -2.14 -27.83
CA GLU A 302 -10.79 -1.63 -28.83
C GLU A 302 -12.24 -1.77 -28.37
N GLU A 303 -12.59 -2.91 -27.77
CA GLU A 303 -13.91 -3.14 -27.18
C GLU A 303 -14.17 -2.18 -26.02
N LEU A 304 -13.20 -2.01 -25.11
CA LEU A 304 -13.31 -1.06 -24.00
C LEU A 304 -13.47 0.38 -24.51
N LEU A 305 -12.74 0.75 -25.57
CA LEU A 305 -12.87 2.08 -26.17
C LEU A 305 -14.23 2.28 -26.86
N ALA A 306 -14.79 1.24 -27.48
CA ALA A 306 -16.13 1.29 -28.04
C ALA A 306 -17.20 1.44 -26.94
N MET A 307 -17.11 0.67 -25.86
CA MET A 307 -17.98 0.79 -24.69
C MET A 307 -17.88 2.18 -24.05
N GLY A 308 -16.65 2.69 -23.85
CA GLY A 308 -16.44 4.03 -23.29
C GLY A 308 -17.04 5.15 -24.15
N ARG A 309 -17.00 5.04 -25.48
CA ARG A 309 -17.68 5.98 -26.39
C ARG A 309 -19.20 5.91 -26.26
N GLN A 310 -19.75 4.72 -26.14
CA GLN A 310 -21.19 4.54 -25.94
C GLN A 310 -21.63 5.18 -24.61
N GLU A 311 -20.90 4.91 -23.52
CA GLU A 311 -21.21 5.47 -22.20
C GLU A 311 -21.03 6.99 -22.16
N TRP A 312 -20.03 7.55 -22.85
CA TRP A 312 -19.90 8.99 -23.01
C TRP A 312 -21.12 9.62 -23.69
N ASN A 313 -21.56 9.05 -24.82
CA ASN A 313 -22.73 9.55 -25.53
C ASN A 313 -23.99 9.48 -24.67
N ARG A 314 -24.16 8.39 -23.90
CA ARG A 314 -25.27 8.22 -22.95
C ARG A 314 -25.23 9.28 -21.85
N ALA A 315 -24.08 9.46 -21.19
CA ALA A 315 -23.91 10.41 -20.10
C ALA A 315 -24.19 11.86 -20.53
N VAL A 316 -23.66 12.27 -21.68
CA VAL A 316 -23.90 13.61 -22.25
C VAL A 316 -25.39 13.82 -22.60
N ALA A 317 -26.04 12.82 -23.20
CA ALA A 317 -27.47 12.89 -23.50
C ALA A 317 -28.31 13.00 -22.23
N PHE A 318 -28.01 12.19 -21.21
CA PHE A 318 -28.73 12.21 -19.94
C PHE A 318 -28.54 13.54 -19.22
N GLU A 319 -27.32 14.07 -19.17
CA GLU A 319 -27.06 15.40 -18.60
C GLU A 319 -27.90 16.48 -19.31
N ALA A 320 -27.98 16.44 -20.65
CA ALA A 320 -28.80 17.39 -21.41
C ALA A 320 -30.30 17.25 -21.08
N TYR A 321 -30.81 16.03 -20.96
CA TYR A 321 -32.20 15.79 -20.57
C TYR A 321 -32.48 16.25 -19.15
N GLU A 322 -31.57 16.00 -18.20
CA GLU A 322 -31.71 16.48 -16.82
C GLU A 322 -31.64 18.00 -16.72
N LYS A 323 -30.75 18.66 -17.47
CA LYS A 323 -30.71 20.13 -17.55
C LYS A 323 -32.03 20.71 -18.06
N ASN A 324 -32.60 20.13 -19.11
CA ASN A 324 -33.89 20.59 -19.64
C ASN A 324 -35.05 20.31 -18.69
N ARG A 325 -35.11 19.12 -18.08
CA ARG A 325 -36.14 18.75 -17.10
C ARG A 325 -36.12 19.68 -15.88
N ASN A 326 -34.93 20.04 -15.42
CA ASN A 326 -34.72 20.84 -14.21
C ASN A 326 -34.53 22.34 -14.50
N LYS A 327 -34.85 22.82 -15.71
CA LYS A 327 -34.60 24.23 -16.12
C LYS A 327 -35.29 25.27 -15.23
N ASP A 328 -36.41 24.89 -14.62
CA ASP A 328 -37.22 25.75 -13.74
C ASP A 328 -36.97 25.46 -12.24
N VAL A 329 -36.04 24.56 -11.92
CA VAL A 329 -35.65 24.22 -10.55
C VAL A 329 -34.54 25.16 -10.08
N PRO A 330 -34.65 25.79 -8.89
CA PRO A 330 -33.57 26.61 -8.35
C PRO A 330 -32.26 25.84 -8.21
N LEU A 331 -31.14 26.50 -8.56
CA LEU A 331 -29.82 25.91 -8.36
C LEU A 331 -29.55 25.65 -6.89
N LEU A 332 -28.87 24.53 -6.62
CA LEU A 332 -28.34 24.23 -5.30
C LEU A 332 -27.35 25.31 -4.86
N LYS A 333 -27.40 25.64 -3.58
CA LYS A 333 -26.51 26.63 -2.97
C LYS A 333 -25.35 25.91 -2.32
N ILE A 334 -24.17 26.51 -2.41
CA ILE A 334 -23.03 26.05 -1.63
C ILE A 334 -23.28 26.25 -0.14
N ALA A 335 -22.78 25.34 0.70
CA ALA A 335 -22.79 25.48 2.14
C ALA A 335 -22.17 26.81 2.58
N THR A 336 -22.76 27.43 3.60
CA THR A 336 -22.36 28.78 4.06
C THR A 336 -21.03 28.77 4.80
N ASP A 337 -20.72 27.67 5.45
CA ASP A 337 -19.53 27.47 6.28
C ASP A 337 -19.27 25.96 6.42
N ILE A 338 -18.05 25.62 6.85
CA ILE A 338 -17.63 24.23 6.95
C ILE A 338 -18.42 23.42 7.98
N ASN A 339 -18.92 24.03 9.06
CA ASN A 339 -19.65 23.30 10.11
C ASN A 339 -21.06 22.92 9.63
N SER A 340 -21.74 23.83 8.92
CA SER A 340 -23.04 23.51 8.31
C SER A 340 -22.89 22.43 7.23
N TRP A 341 -21.82 22.45 6.44
CA TRP A 341 -21.52 21.40 5.47
C TRP A 341 -21.29 20.03 6.14
N ILE A 342 -20.45 19.97 7.17
CA ILE A 342 -20.17 18.71 7.90
C ILE A 342 -21.46 18.14 8.50
N LYS A 343 -22.30 18.99 9.10
CA LYS A 343 -23.57 18.57 9.66
C LYS A 343 -24.52 18.05 8.58
N ASP A 344 -24.69 18.78 7.48
CA ASP A 344 -25.56 18.35 6.37
C ASP A 344 -25.09 17.01 5.80
N ALA A 345 -23.78 16.82 5.60
CA ALA A 345 -23.24 15.55 5.13
C ALA A 345 -23.55 14.38 6.08
N ALA A 346 -23.45 14.58 7.39
CA ALA A 346 -23.85 13.56 8.37
C ALA A 346 -25.36 13.26 8.31
N ASP A 347 -26.21 14.30 8.19
CA ASP A 347 -27.66 14.14 8.06
C ASP A 347 -28.04 13.42 6.74
N LYS A 348 -27.30 13.68 5.65
CA LYS A 348 -27.48 13.03 4.34
C LYS A 348 -27.00 11.58 4.33
N GLU A 349 -25.91 11.27 5.03
CA GLU A 349 -25.43 9.89 5.18
C GLU A 349 -26.49 9.00 5.86
N LEU A 350 -27.13 9.49 6.92
CA LEU A 350 -28.24 8.80 7.58
C LEU A 350 -29.46 8.65 6.66
N GLN A 351 -29.77 9.67 5.85
CA GLN A 351 -30.84 9.60 4.85
C GLN A 351 -30.56 8.52 3.80
N ILE A 352 -29.31 8.39 3.34
CA ILE A 352 -28.91 7.37 2.37
C ILE A 352 -29.10 5.96 2.96
N ARG A 353 -28.63 5.72 4.19
CA ARG A 353 -28.83 4.42 4.87
C ARG A 353 -30.29 4.05 4.99
N LYS A 354 -31.09 4.99 5.49
CA LYS A 354 -32.54 4.82 5.64
C LYS A 354 -33.19 4.51 4.29
N PHE A 355 -32.82 5.24 3.25
CA PHE A 355 -33.34 5.02 1.90
C PHE A 355 -33.02 3.62 1.38
N LEU A 356 -31.78 3.15 1.53
CA LEU A 356 -31.36 1.81 1.11
C LEU A 356 -32.20 0.71 1.77
N GLU A 357 -32.46 0.85 3.08
CA GLU A 357 -33.27 -0.11 3.84
C GLU A 357 -34.76 -0.05 3.48
N GLU A 358 -35.36 1.15 3.50
CA GLU A 358 -36.80 1.33 3.22
C GLU A 358 -37.18 0.91 1.80
N ARG A 359 -36.26 1.07 0.84
CA ARG A 359 -36.45 0.63 -0.55
C ARG A 359 -36.08 -0.83 -0.79
N GLY A 360 -35.55 -1.53 0.21
CA GLY A 360 -35.10 -2.92 0.08
C GLY A 360 -33.96 -3.10 -0.92
N ILE A 361 -33.11 -2.08 -1.09
CA ILE A 361 -32.00 -2.07 -2.04
C ILE A 361 -30.81 -2.84 -1.46
N LEU A 362 -30.32 -2.40 -0.30
CA LEU A 362 -29.21 -3.00 0.42
C LEU A 362 -29.44 -2.84 1.92
N THR A 363 -29.09 -3.88 2.68
CA THR A 363 -29.02 -3.79 4.15
C THR A 363 -27.65 -3.30 4.55
N VAL A 364 -27.59 -2.24 5.35
CA VAL A 364 -26.34 -1.73 5.93
C VAL A 364 -26.21 -2.31 7.34
N PRO A 365 -25.27 -3.23 7.61
CA PRO A 365 -25.16 -3.83 8.94
C PRO A 365 -24.87 -2.79 10.04
N ASP A 366 -25.53 -2.91 11.19
CA ASP A 366 -25.41 -1.99 12.34
C ASP A 366 -23.98 -1.79 12.88
N TRP A 367 -23.08 -2.74 12.59
CA TRP A 367 -21.69 -2.64 13.01
C TRP A 367 -20.84 -1.73 12.12
N ILE A 368 -21.31 -1.39 10.91
CA ILE A 368 -20.62 -0.47 10.00
C ILE A 368 -20.81 0.96 10.52
N GLN A 369 -19.69 1.60 10.85
CA GLN A 369 -19.66 2.97 11.35
C GLN A 369 -19.98 3.98 10.24
N HIS A 370 -19.82 5.28 10.47
CA HIS A 370 -20.27 6.31 9.54
C HIS A 370 -19.16 6.84 8.64
N TYR A 371 -19.55 7.22 7.42
CA TYR A 371 -18.73 8.08 6.56
C TYR A 371 -18.95 9.54 6.96
N THR A 372 -17.88 10.24 7.36
CA THR A 372 -17.99 11.57 7.98
C THR A 372 -17.04 12.58 7.33
N LEU A 373 -17.42 13.86 7.32
CA LEU A 373 -16.55 14.94 6.87
C LEU A 373 -15.81 15.57 8.05
N ARG A 374 -14.58 16.04 7.82
CA ARG A 374 -13.80 16.84 8.77
C ARG A 374 -13.05 17.98 8.08
N PRO A 375 -12.79 19.12 8.73
CA PRO A 375 -11.93 20.15 8.18
C PRO A 375 -10.52 19.62 7.91
N THR A 376 -9.94 19.91 6.75
CA THR A 376 -8.55 19.54 6.47
C THR A 376 -7.61 20.27 7.46
N PRO A 377 -6.88 19.54 8.33
CA PRO A 377 -5.96 20.15 9.28
C PRO A 377 -4.79 20.80 8.55
N GLU A 378 -4.22 21.85 9.14
CA GLU A 378 -3.20 22.67 8.47
C GLU A 378 -1.94 21.88 8.08
N TYR A 379 -1.56 20.88 8.88
CA TYR A 379 -0.40 20.04 8.56
C TYR A 379 -0.61 19.19 7.30
N LEU A 380 -1.83 18.71 7.06
CA LEU A 380 -2.18 17.95 5.86
C LEU A 380 -2.35 18.89 4.67
N ARG A 381 -3.03 20.03 4.89
CA ARG A 381 -3.23 21.08 3.89
C ARG A 381 -1.91 21.61 3.32
N ALA A 382 -0.90 21.78 4.17
CA ALA A 382 0.43 22.22 3.77
C ALA A 382 1.09 21.28 2.74
N LEU A 383 0.77 19.98 2.78
CA LEU A 383 1.30 19.00 1.84
C LEU A 383 0.59 19.00 0.49
N GLY A 384 -0.60 19.56 0.30
CA GLY A 384 -1.18 19.99 -1.00
C GLY A 384 -1.27 19.01 -2.20
N PHE A 385 -0.99 17.71 -2.08
CA PHE A 385 -1.08 16.72 -3.19
C PHE A 385 -1.68 15.37 -2.75
N THR A 386 -2.45 15.34 -1.67
CA THR A 386 -2.80 14.09 -0.97
C THR A 386 -4.24 13.69 -1.22
N GLU A 387 -4.52 12.39 -1.23
CA GLU A 387 -5.91 11.93 -1.07
C GLU A 387 -6.44 12.39 0.29
N ASN A 388 -7.75 12.59 0.34
CA ASN A 388 -8.41 13.25 1.45
C ASN A 388 -9.22 12.29 2.32
N ASP A 389 -9.24 11.00 1.97
CA ASP A 389 -10.00 10.01 2.69
C ASP A 389 -9.08 9.17 3.59
N ASP A 390 -9.43 9.16 4.87
CA ASP A 390 -9.07 8.11 5.81
C ASP A 390 -10.22 7.09 5.82
N PHE A 391 -10.10 6.08 4.96
CA PHE A 391 -10.98 4.92 5.02
C PHE A 391 -10.72 4.07 6.27
N THR A 392 -11.18 2.82 6.23
CA THR A 392 -10.95 1.84 7.29
C THR A 392 -9.71 0.98 6.99
N SER A 393 -9.39 0.11 7.93
CA SER A 393 -8.38 -0.93 7.83
C SER A 393 -8.77 -2.10 8.73
N PRO A 394 -8.11 -3.27 8.65
CA PRO A 394 -8.44 -4.42 9.52
C PRO A 394 -8.55 -4.08 11.01
N SER A 395 -7.67 -3.20 11.51
CA SER A 395 -7.67 -2.79 12.92
C SER A 395 -8.66 -1.67 13.27
N ARG A 396 -9.30 -1.04 12.27
CA ARG A 396 -10.12 0.18 12.43
C ARG A 396 -11.56 0.03 11.95
N LEU A 397 -12.09 -1.19 11.91
CA LEU A 397 -13.49 -1.47 11.54
C LEU A 397 -14.54 -0.84 12.48
N LYS A 398 -14.12 -0.40 13.67
CA LYS A 398 -14.97 0.25 14.67
C LYS A 398 -14.83 1.77 14.69
N GLU A 399 -14.12 2.34 13.71
CA GLU A 399 -13.93 3.77 13.57
C GLU A 399 -14.74 4.31 12.37
N ASN A 400 -15.18 5.56 12.47
CA ASN A 400 -15.77 6.27 11.34
C ASN A 400 -14.73 6.47 10.24
N CYS A 401 -15.15 6.37 8.99
CA CYS A 401 -14.37 6.91 7.88
C CYS A 401 -14.44 8.44 7.88
N ILE A 402 -13.33 9.07 7.49
CA ILE A 402 -13.18 10.51 7.47
C ILE A 402 -12.74 10.97 6.09
N ARG A 403 -13.50 11.89 5.50
CA ARG A 403 -13.03 12.72 4.39
C ARG A 403 -12.68 14.12 4.87
N TYR A 404 -11.46 14.54 4.59
CA TYR A 404 -11.01 15.90 4.85
C TYR A 404 -11.51 16.86 3.76
N VAL A 405 -12.22 17.91 4.16
CA VAL A 405 -12.80 18.89 3.25
C VAL A 405 -12.21 20.29 3.47
N PRO A 406 -12.02 21.08 2.39
CA PRO A 406 -11.62 22.47 2.50
C PRO A 406 -12.79 23.35 2.98
N GLU A 407 -12.53 24.63 3.20
CA GLU A 407 -13.60 25.62 3.36
C GLU A 407 -14.46 25.69 2.09
N PRO A 408 -15.81 25.73 2.21
CA PRO A 408 -16.68 25.86 1.05
C PRO A 408 -16.40 27.17 0.30
N SER A 409 -16.25 27.09 -1.03
CA SER A 409 -16.05 28.26 -1.87
C SER A 409 -16.47 27.99 -3.32
N ASP A 410 -17.00 29.01 -3.99
CA ASP A 410 -17.27 28.96 -5.44
C ASP A 410 -15.99 28.84 -6.30
N LYS A 411 -14.83 29.07 -5.71
CA LYS A 411 -13.52 28.91 -6.37
C LYS A 411 -12.99 27.47 -6.30
N LEU A 412 -13.68 26.58 -5.59
CA LEU A 412 -13.31 25.18 -5.53
C LEU A 412 -13.46 24.52 -6.90
N GLY A 413 -12.65 23.48 -7.15
CA GLY A 413 -12.82 22.61 -8.30
C GLY A 413 -14.19 21.92 -8.29
N TYR A 414 -14.61 21.42 -9.46
CA TYR A 414 -15.96 20.90 -9.69
C TYR A 414 -16.45 19.94 -8.59
N PHE A 415 -15.70 18.89 -8.26
CA PHE A 415 -16.11 17.89 -7.28
C PHE A 415 -16.29 18.45 -5.86
N TRP A 416 -15.38 19.31 -5.41
CA TRP A 416 -15.48 19.95 -4.10
C TRP A 416 -16.64 20.93 -4.03
N ARG A 417 -16.86 21.70 -5.12
CA ARG A 417 -18.01 22.60 -5.22
C ARG A 417 -19.32 21.83 -5.24
N ALA A 418 -19.42 20.75 -6.01
CA ALA A 418 -20.60 19.89 -6.06
C ALA A 418 -20.90 19.26 -4.70
N THR A 419 -19.89 18.72 -4.03
CA THR A 419 -20.02 18.14 -2.68
C THR A 419 -20.47 19.18 -1.64
N ALA A 420 -20.01 20.42 -1.77
CA ALA A 420 -20.43 21.53 -0.91
C ALA A 420 -21.85 22.03 -1.21
N MET A 421 -22.42 21.68 -2.37
CA MET A 421 -23.81 21.96 -2.72
C MET A 421 -24.76 20.83 -2.33
N ASP A 422 -24.30 19.59 -2.50
CA ASP A 422 -25.00 18.38 -2.09
C ASP A 422 -23.97 17.27 -1.83
N PRO A 423 -23.84 16.78 -0.59
CA PRO A 423 -22.86 15.77 -0.26
C PRO A 423 -23.29 14.36 -0.69
N ARG A 424 -24.56 14.13 -1.08
CA ARG A 424 -25.06 12.78 -1.36
C ARG A 424 -24.26 12.03 -2.43
N PRO A 425 -23.90 12.61 -3.60
CA PRO A 425 -23.15 11.87 -4.63
C PRO A 425 -21.80 11.34 -4.11
N ILE A 426 -21.02 12.17 -3.40
CA ILE A 426 -19.74 11.70 -2.85
C ILE A 426 -19.96 10.72 -1.69
N THR A 427 -20.98 10.91 -0.86
CA THR A 427 -21.30 9.99 0.24
C THR A 427 -21.72 8.62 -0.30
N VAL A 428 -22.38 8.57 -1.45
CA VAL A 428 -22.71 7.31 -2.13
C VAL A 428 -21.47 6.65 -2.72
N HIS A 429 -20.61 7.41 -3.41
CA HIS A 429 -19.39 6.91 -4.06
C HIS A 429 -18.33 6.44 -3.06
N GLU A 430 -17.95 7.31 -2.11
CA GLU A 430 -16.85 7.07 -1.17
C GLU A 430 -17.35 6.40 0.12
N GLY A 431 -18.62 6.61 0.47
CA GLY A 431 -19.20 6.20 1.74
C GLY A 431 -20.04 4.93 1.63
N ILE A 432 -21.36 5.09 1.71
CA ILE A 432 -22.34 4.00 1.73
C ILE A 432 -23.28 4.16 0.52
N PRO A 433 -23.44 3.15 -0.35
CA PRO A 433 -22.86 1.81 -0.28
C PRO A 433 -21.53 1.64 -1.05
N GLY A 434 -20.81 2.73 -1.37
CA GLY A 434 -19.57 2.73 -2.13
C GLY A 434 -18.31 2.29 -1.36
N HIS A 435 -17.18 2.97 -1.57
CA HIS A 435 -15.83 2.49 -1.18
C HIS A 435 -15.71 2.12 0.29
N TYR A 436 -16.17 2.97 1.22
CA TYR A 436 -16.09 2.67 2.65
C TYR A 436 -16.90 1.41 3.01
N PHE A 437 -18.13 1.28 2.51
CA PHE A 437 -18.95 0.09 2.70
C PHE A 437 -18.27 -1.17 2.14
N GLN A 438 -17.79 -1.08 0.89
CA GLN A 438 -17.05 -2.15 0.22
C GLN A 438 -15.83 -2.61 1.03
N LEU A 439 -15.02 -1.66 1.52
CA LEU A 439 -13.83 -1.96 2.31
C LEU A 439 -14.18 -2.58 3.66
N CYS A 440 -15.19 -2.06 4.36
CA CYS A 440 -15.66 -2.65 5.63
C CYS A 440 -16.09 -4.11 5.45
N LEU A 441 -16.88 -4.41 4.42
CA LEU A 441 -17.31 -5.78 4.12
C LEU A 441 -16.13 -6.66 3.73
N SER A 442 -15.22 -6.15 2.90
CA SER A 442 -14.01 -6.86 2.48
C SER A 442 -13.16 -7.27 3.67
N TRP A 443 -12.82 -6.34 4.57
CA TRP A 443 -11.98 -6.64 5.74
C TRP A 443 -12.64 -7.61 6.73
N LYS A 444 -13.97 -7.66 6.79
CA LYS A 444 -14.73 -8.61 7.63
C LYS A 444 -15.02 -9.94 6.94
N HIS A 445 -14.69 -10.10 5.66
CA HIS A 445 -14.98 -11.31 4.90
C HIS A 445 -14.32 -12.53 5.58
N GLU A 446 -15.04 -13.66 5.70
CA GLU A 446 -14.55 -14.84 6.42
C GLU A 446 -13.32 -15.46 5.75
N ASP A 447 -13.32 -15.52 4.41
CA ASP A 447 -12.14 -15.91 3.62
C ASP A 447 -11.14 -14.76 3.52
N ALA A 448 -9.94 -14.95 4.08
CA ALA A 448 -8.87 -13.96 4.10
C ALA A 448 -8.35 -13.60 2.69
N ILE A 449 -8.46 -14.50 1.72
CA ILE A 449 -8.02 -14.28 0.33
C ILE A 449 -8.78 -13.12 -0.31
N ARG A 450 -10.04 -12.91 0.10
CA ARG A 450 -10.94 -11.91 -0.49
C ARG A 450 -10.92 -10.55 0.20
N ARG A 451 -10.03 -10.36 1.19
CA ARG A 451 -9.97 -9.11 1.97
C ARG A 451 -9.18 -7.99 1.29
N HIS A 452 -8.47 -8.29 0.21
CA HIS A 452 -7.48 -7.39 -0.36
C HIS A 452 -7.84 -6.92 -1.76
N TYR A 453 -7.66 -5.62 -2.00
CA TYR A 453 -7.73 -5.01 -3.32
C TYR A 453 -6.34 -4.53 -3.75
N TYR A 454 -6.09 -4.60 -5.05
CA TYR A 454 -4.78 -4.29 -5.65
C TYR A 454 -4.89 -3.86 -7.12
N ASP A 455 -6.10 -3.85 -7.66
CA ASP A 455 -6.49 -3.25 -8.92
C ASP A 455 -7.66 -2.31 -8.65
N SER A 456 -7.57 -1.08 -9.15
CA SER A 456 -8.56 -0.03 -8.93
C SER A 456 -9.82 -0.25 -9.78
N GLY A 457 -9.75 -1.01 -10.88
CA GLY A 457 -10.87 -1.17 -11.81
C GLY A 457 -12.13 -1.73 -11.14
N ALA A 458 -12.02 -2.79 -10.33
CA ALA A 458 -13.15 -3.34 -9.60
C ALA A 458 -13.66 -2.41 -8.49
N ASN A 459 -12.75 -1.70 -7.81
CA ASN A 459 -13.08 -0.77 -6.73
C ASN A 459 -13.86 0.43 -7.24
N GLU A 460 -13.29 1.17 -8.19
CA GLU A 460 -13.94 2.35 -8.78
C GLU A 460 -15.23 1.97 -9.50
N GLY A 461 -15.27 0.77 -10.10
CA GLY A 461 -16.50 0.22 -10.67
C GLY A 461 -17.64 0.12 -9.65
N ILE A 462 -17.36 -0.22 -8.39
CA ILE A 462 -18.37 -0.27 -7.31
C ILE A 462 -18.82 1.13 -6.91
N GLY A 463 -17.89 2.10 -6.79
CA GLY A 463 -18.23 3.50 -6.54
C GLY A 463 -19.19 4.07 -7.60
N PHE A 464 -18.83 3.92 -8.88
CA PHE A 464 -19.67 4.35 -10.00
C PHE A 464 -20.99 3.58 -10.09
N TYR A 465 -20.98 2.27 -9.82
CA TYR A 465 -22.20 1.48 -9.75
C TYR A 465 -23.14 1.99 -8.65
N ALA A 466 -22.62 2.31 -7.47
CA ALA A 466 -23.40 2.83 -6.36
C ALA A 466 -24.07 4.16 -6.73
N GLU A 467 -23.35 5.07 -7.39
CA GLU A 467 -23.89 6.35 -7.88
C GLU A 467 -25.07 6.15 -8.85
N GLU A 468 -24.88 5.34 -9.89
CA GLU A 468 -25.92 5.14 -10.90
C GLU A 468 -27.11 4.35 -10.33
N MET A 469 -26.86 3.34 -9.50
CA MET A 469 -27.90 2.57 -8.83
C MET A 469 -28.77 3.47 -7.94
N MET A 470 -28.15 4.33 -7.13
CA MET A 470 -28.88 5.27 -6.27
C MET A 470 -29.69 6.26 -7.11
N LEU A 471 -29.12 6.80 -8.18
CA LEU A 471 -29.83 7.72 -9.07
C LEU A 471 -31.07 7.06 -9.71
N GLN A 472 -30.99 5.79 -10.10
CA GLN A 472 -32.11 5.06 -10.70
C GLN A 472 -33.18 4.65 -9.69
N ALA A 473 -32.80 4.42 -8.43
CA ALA A 473 -33.73 4.04 -7.37
C ALA A 473 -34.64 5.19 -6.89
N GLY A 474 -34.28 6.44 -7.20
CA GLY A 474 -34.99 7.67 -6.82
C GLY A 474 -34.52 8.21 -5.49
#